data_AF-A0A3D5FJV5-F1
#
_entry.id   AF-A0A3D5FJV5-F1
#
_cell.length_a   1.000
_cell.length_b   1.000
_cell.length_c   1.000
_cell.angle_alpha   90.00
_cell.angle_beta   90.00
_cell.angle_gamma   90.00
#
_symmetry.space_group_name_H-M   'P 1'
#
loop_
_entity.id
_entity.type
_entity.pdbx_description
1 polymer ?
#
loop_
_entity_poly.entity_id
_entity_poly.type
_entity_poly.pdbx_seq_one_letter_code
_entity_poly.pdbx_strand_id
1 'polypeptide(L)'
;MARGDVLASEKHSFTQPETGARVLQLTDAPGRNQNVYYNEEQFTAGSESLVFRSNRSGTRQLYQVHIDSGRIVQLTDAPGDGVGGFTVDAAHGVGRAISHGSTWRHSTNRRSPSPSKAAPR
;
A
#
# COMPACT_ATOMS: atom_id res chain seq x y z
N MET A 1 -0.47 1.63 15.81
CA MET A 1 -0.60 2.29 14.49
C MET A 1 -2.07 2.34 14.16
N ALA A 2 -2.51 3.40 13.48
CA ALA A 2 -3.90 3.65 13.13
C ALA A 2 -4.04 3.94 11.64
N ARG A 3 -5.28 3.88 11.15
CA ARG A 3 -5.59 4.26 9.77
C ARG A 3 -5.12 5.70 9.49
N GLY A 4 -4.37 5.86 8.41
CA GLY A 4 -3.84 7.15 7.97
C GLY A 4 -2.41 7.44 8.41
N ASP A 5 -1.84 6.62 9.31
CA ASP A 5 -0.43 6.70 9.68
C ASP A 5 0.46 6.58 8.43
N VAL A 6 1.49 7.43 8.38
CA VAL A 6 2.48 7.47 7.30
C VAL A 6 3.79 6.94 7.84
N LEU A 7 4.35 5.95 7.16
CA LEU A 7 5.61 5.32 7.53
C LEU A 7 6.70 5.72 6.52
N ALA A 8 7.94 5.73 7.01
CA ALA A 8 9.12 5.95 6.19
C ALA A 8 9.27 4.84 5.13
N SER A 9 10.04 5.14 4.08
CA SER A 9 10.33 4.18 3.03
C SER A 9 11.15 3.00 3.54
N GLU A 10 10.65 1.79 3.29
CA GLU A 10 11.38 0.51 3.48
C GLU A 10 12.08 0.07 2.19
N LYS A 11 11.89 0.83 1.11
CA LYS A 11 12.28 0.46 -0.23
C LYS A 11 13.80 0.41 -0.38
N HIS A 12 14.29 -0.64 -1.01
CA HIS A 12 15.69 -0.72 -1.45
C HIS A 12 15.80 -1.50 -2.77
N SER A 13 16.90 -1.28 -3.48
CA SER A 13 17.20 -1.99 -4.72
C SER A 13 18.45 -2.83 -4.55
N PHE A 14 18.46 -3.99 -5.20
CA PHE A 14 19.64 -4.85 -5.29
C PHE A 14 19.65 -5.57 -6.64
N THR A 15 20.80 -6.15 -6.97
CA THR A 15 20.95 -7.00 -8.16
C THR A 15 20.86 -8.45 -7.73
N GLN A 16 19.97 -9.22 -8.35
CA GLN A 16 19.82 -10.64 -8.08
C GLN A 16 21.07 -11.39 -8.60
N PRO A 17 21.81 -12.12 -7.75
CA PRO A 17 23.09 -12.73 -8.14
C PRO A 17 22.96 -13.76 -9.28
N GLU A 18 21.85 -14.51 -9.33
CA GLU A 18 21.67 -15.62 -10.26
C GLU A 18 21.29 -15.16 -11.67
N THR A 19 20.54 -14.06 -11.77
CA THR A 19 19.95 -13.59 -13.04
C THR A 19 20.53 -12.27 -13.52
N GLY A 20 21.22 -11.53 -12.65
CA GLY A 20 21.63 -10.15 -12.91
C GLY A 20 20.48 -9.14 -12.93
N ALA A 21 19.24 -9.57 -12.67
CA ALA A 21 18.08 -8.68 -12.68
C ALA A 21 18.15 -7.65 -11.55
N ARG A 22 17.79 -6.39 -11.85
CA ARG A 22 17.59 -5.37 -10.81
C ARG A 22 16.25 -5.60 -10.12
N VAL A 23 16.28 -5.83 -8.82
CA VAL A 23 15.09 -6.04 -7.98
C VAL A 23 14.80 -4.79 -7.16
N LEU A 24 13.53 -4.44 -7.07
CA LEU A 24 13.03 -3.39 -6.18
C LEU A 24 12.16 -4.04 -5.09
N GLN A 25 12.68 -4.09 -3.87
CA GLN A 25 11.90 -4.52 -2.71
C GLN A 25 11.21 -3.30 -2.10
N LEU A 26 9.88 -3.35 -1.95
CA LEU A 26 9.07 -2.23 -1.45
C LEU A 26 8.82 -2.27 0.06
N THR A 27 9.02 -3.42 0.69
CA THR A 27 8.75 -3.63 2.11
C THR A 27 9.87 -4.43 2.77
N ASP A 28 10.23 -4.07 4.00
CA ASP A 28 11.25 -4.73 4.82
C ASP A 28 10.81 -4.85 6.30
N ALA A 29 9.59 -4.39 6.63
CA ALA A 29 9.05 -4.55 7.97
C ALA A 29 8.91 -6.03 8.37
N PRO A 30 9.20 -6.38 9.63
CA PRO A 30 9.02 -7.74 10.13
C PRO A 30 7.56 -8.17 10.03
N GLY A 31 7.36 -9.47 9.81
CA GLY A 31 6.04 -10.07 9.63
C GLY A 31 5.73 -10.42 8.18
N ARG A 32 4.46 -10.69 7.91
CA ARG A 32 3.97 -11.19 6.64
C ARG A 32 3.46 -10.04 5.78
N ASN A 33 4.24 -9.65 4.78
CA ASN A 33 3.86 -8.67 3.76
C ASN A 33 3.40 -9.44 2.50
N GLN A 34 2.15 -9.27 2.08
CA GLN A 34 1.55 -10.11 1.04
C GLN A 34 0.86 -9.28 -0.03
N ASN A 35 1.05 -9.72 -1.27
CA ASN A 35 0.23 -9.32 -2.39
C ASN A 35 -1.17 -9.96 -2.35
N VAL A 36 -2.05 -9.41 -3.18
CA VAL A 36 -3.32 -10.06 -3.56
C VAL A 36 -3.03 -11.21 -4.53
N TYR A 37 -4.01 -12.10 -4.75
CA TYR A 37 -3.88 -13.19 -5.71
C TYR A 37 -3.62 -12.64 -7.13
N TYR A 38 -2.91 -13.38 -7.97
CA TYR A 38 -2.35 -12.87 -9.24
C TYR A 38 -3.39 -12.44 -10.29
N ASN A 39 -4.65 -12.82 -10.13
CA ASN A 39 -5.75 -12.45 -11.02
C ASN A 39 -6.52 -11.21 -10.54
N GLU A 40 -6.11 -10.60 -9.44
CA GLU A 40 -6.69 -9.39 -8.89
C GLU A 40 -5.75 -8.20 -9.13
N GLU A 41 -6.34 -7.03 -9.36
CA GLU A 41 -5.57 -5.80 -9.48
C GLU A 41 -5.04 -5.37 -8.10
N GLN A 42 -3.76 -4.98 -8.08
CA GLN A 42 -3.05 -4.58 -6.88
C GLN A 42 -2.49 -3.15 -6.97
N PHE A 43 -2.24 -2.69 -8.20
CA PHE A 43 -1.77 -1.35 -8.46
C PHE A 43 -2.92 -0.36 -8.52
N THR A 44 -2.64 0.87 -8.14
CA THR A 44 -3.57 1.99 -8.34
C THR A 44 -3.53 2.47 -9.78
N ALA A 45 -4.47 3.33 -10.18
CA ALA A 45 -4.42 3.99 -11.48
C ALA A 45 -3.03 4.60 -11.74
N GLY A 46 -2.50 4.40 -12.95
CA GLY A 46 -1.18 4.89 -13.36
C GLY A 46 0.01 4.15 -12.73
N SER A 47 -0.22 3.07 -11.97
CA SER A 47 0.82 2.26 -11.33
C SER A 47 1.74 3.03 -10.37
N GLU A 48 1.29 4.19 -9.87
CA GLU A 48 2.05 5.05 -8.95
C GLU A 48 2.16 4.45 -7.54
N SER A 49 1.21 3.60 -7.17
CA SER A 49 1.16 2.94 -5.87
C SER A 49 0.70 1.49 -5.98
N LEU A 50 1.03 0.71 -4.96
CA LEU A 50 0.62 -0.67 -4.78
C LEU A 50 -0.03 -0.85 -3.41
N VAL A 51 -1.16 -1.55 -3.35
CA VAL A 51 -1.84 -1.90 -2.09
C VAL A 51 -1.43 -3.29 -1.65
N PHE A 52 -1.02 -3.47 -0.40
CA PHE A 52 -0.61 -4.77 0.13
C PHE A 52 -1.17 -5.00 1.52
N ARG A 53 -1.22 -6.28 1.93
CA ARG A 53 -1.61 -6.67 3.28
C ARG A 53 -0.36 -6.90 4.13
N SER A 54 -0.35 -6.40 5.35
CA SER A 54 0.72 -6.65 6.31
C SER A 54 0.21 -6.78 7.73
N ASN A 55 0.86 -7.58 8.56
CA ASN A 55 0.64 -7.64 10.00
C ASN A 55 1.67 -6.84 10.82
N ARG A 56 2.39 -5.91 10.18
CA ARG A 56 3.37 -5.02 10.82
C ARG A 56 2.84 -4.21 12.01
N SER A 57 1.52 -4.02 12.10
CA SER A 57 0.83 -3.34 13.20
C SER A 57 0.24 -4.31 14.24
N GLY A 58 0.58 -5.60 14.20
CA GLY A 58 0.09 -6.65 15.09
C GLY A 58 -1.02 -7.51 14.49
N THR A 59 -1.93 -6.92 13.68
CA THR A 59 -3.02 -7.63 12.99
C THR A 59 -2.99 -7.34 11.49
N ARG A 60 -3.67 -8.15 10.67
CA ARG A 60 -3.65 -8.01 9.20
C ARG A 60 -4.33 -6.71 8.77
N GLN A 61 -3.58 -5.73 8.31
CA GLN A 61 -4.10 -4.46 7.78
C GLN A 61 -3.68 -4.24 6.34
N LEU A 62 -4.39 -3.36 5.64
CA LEU A 62 -4.02 -2.90 4.32
C LEU A 62 -3.14 -1.66 4.40
N TYR A 63 -2.16 -1.62 3.52
CA TYR A 63 -1.21 -0.54 3.37
C TYR A 63 -1.09 -0.19 1.89
N GLN A 64 -0.74 1.05 1.59
CA GLN A 64 -0.41 1.52 0.25
C GLN A 64 1.03 2.02 0.24
N VAL A 65 1.85 1.53 -0.68
CA VAL A 65 3.20 2.04 -0.92
C VAL A 65 3.24 2.79 -2.24
N HIS A 66 3.81 4.00 -2.23
CA HIS A 66 4.09 4.73 -3.46
C HIS A 66 5.40 4.22 -4.08
N ILE A 67 5.39 3.89 -5.37
CA ILE A 67 6.52 3.21 -6.03
C ILE A 67 7.78 4.09 -6.03
N ASP A 68 7.68 5.36 -6.42
CA ASP A 68 8.86 6.25 -6.50
C ASP A 68 9.38 6.70 -5.14
N SER A 69 8.51 7.21 -4.26
CA SER A 69 8.94 7.72 -2.95
C SER A 69 9.18 6.64 -1.90
N GLY A 70 8.62 5.43 -2.08
CA GLY A 70 8.62 4.39 -1.06
C GLY A 70 7.76 4.69 0.16
N ARG A 71 7.08 5.85 0.21
CA ARG A 71 6.20 6.23 1.32
C ARG A 71 5.08 5.22 1.48
N ILE A 72 4.88 4.75 2.71
CA ILE A 72 3.83 3.77 3.06
C ILE A 72 2.74 4.45 3.89
N VAL A 73 1.48 4.16 3.59
CA VAL A 73 0.31 4.65 4.35
C VAL A 73 -0.55 3.48 4.79
N GLN A 74 -0.96 3.45 6.06
CA GLN A 74 -1.92 2.46 6.54
C GLN A 74 -3.35 2.85 6.08
N LEU A 75 -4.01 1.96 5.33
CA LEU A 75 -5.34 2.21 4.78
C LEU A 75 -6.47 1.78 5.71
N THR A 76 -6.25 0.76 6.55
CA THR A 76 -7.27 0.16 7.41
C THR A 76 -6.80 0.09 8.86
N ASP A 77 -7.77 0.09 9.78
CA ASP A 77 -7.57 -0.22 11.20
C ASP A 77 -8.71 -1.13 11.66
N ALA A 78 -8.76 -2.32 11.05
CA ALA A 78 -9.83 -3.28 11.27
C ALA A 78 -9.62 -4.05 12.59
N PRO A 79 -10.68 -4.27 13.38
CA PRO A 79 -10.59 -4.96 14.67
C PRO A 79 -10.36 -6.48 14.52
N GLY A 80 -10.07 -7.13 15.65
CA GLY A 80 -9.86 -8.58 15.75
C GLY A 80 -8.67 -9.04 14.90
N ASP A 81 -8.85 -10.10 14.10
CA ASP A 81 -7.80 -10.65 13.24
C ASP A 81 -7.43 -9.75 12.03
N GLY A 82 -8.16 -8.65 11.82
CA GLY A 82 -7.94 -7.68 10.76
C GLY A 82 -8.65 -8.01 9.44
N VAL A 83 -8.04 -7.64 8.32
CA VAL A 83 -8.56 -7.77 6.96
C VAL A 83 -8.33 -9.18 6.40
N GLY A 84 -9.44 -9.82 6.02
CA GLY A 84 -9.45 -11.17 5.42
C GLY A 84 -9.18 -11.17 3.92
N GLY A 85 -9.87 -10.29 3.17
CA GLY A 85 -9.74 -10.15 1.73
C GLY A 85 -9.81 -8.68 1.29
N PHE A 86 -9.19 -8.37 0.16
CA PHE A 86 -9.22 -7.04 -0.43
C PHE A 86 -9.08 -7.09 -1.95
N THR A 87 -9.56 -6.04 -2.61
CA THR A 87 -9.39 -5.82 -4.05
C THR A 87 -9.18 -4.33 -4.32
N VAL A 88 -8.53 -4.00 -5.43
CA VAL A 88 -8.32 -2.63 -5.89
C VAL A 88 -9.08 -2.42 -7.19
N ASP A 89 -9.94 -1.43 -7.21
CA ASP A 89 -10.57 -0.89 -8.41
C ASP A 89 -9.76 0.35 -8.82
N ALA A 90 -8.74 0.11 -9.64
CA ALA A 90 -7.83 1.15 -10.12
C ALA A 90 -8.58 2.21 -10.93
N ALA A 91 -9.52 1.80 -11.79
CA ALA A 91 -10.28 2.70 -12.66
C ALA A 91 -11.02 3.79 -11.90
N HIS A 92 -11.52 3.47 -10.71
CA HIS A 92 -12.23 4.42 -9.86
C HIS A 92 -11.42 4.92 -8.65
N GLY A 93 -10.16 4.48 -8.50
CA GLY A 93 -9.30 4.85 -7.37
C GLY A 93 -9.83 4.36 -6.02
N VAL A 94 -10.30 3.11 -5.97
CA VAL A 94 -10.97 2.55 -4.79
C VAL A 94 -10.30 1.26 -4.34
N GLY A 95 -10.08 1.11 -3.03
CA GLY A 95 -9.75 -0.16 -2.39
C GLY A 95 -10.93 -0.66 -1.56
N ARG A 96 -11.29 -1.94 -1.69
CA ARG A 96 -12.29 -2.58 -0.83
C ARG A 96 -11.64 -3.62 0.06
N ALA A 97 -12.06 -3.69 1.32
CA ALA A 97 -11.54 -4.62 2.31
C ALA A 97 -12.68 -5.29 3.06
N ILE A 98 -12.57 -6.59 3.33
CA ILE A 98 -13.55 -7.35 4.11
C ILE A 98 -12.92 -7.75 5.44
N SER A 99 -13.64 -7.50 6.53
CA SER A 99 -13.29 -7.94 7.88
C SER A 99 -14.57 -8.26 8.65
N HIS A 100 -14.66 -9.46 9.25
CA HIS A 100 -15.79 -9.91 10.07
C HIS A 100 -17.18 -9.56 9.51
N GLY A 101 -17.47 -9.96 8.26
CA GLY A 101 -18.76 -9.71 7.61
C GLY A 101 -19.03 -8.25 7.20
N SER A 102 -18.11 -7.33 7.51
CA SER A 102 -18.18 -5.92 7.11
C SER A 102 -17.32 -5.67 5.87
N THR A 103 -17.81 -4.83 4.97
CA THR A 103 -17.06 -4.35 3.81
C THR A 103 -16.75 -2.87 3.97
N TRP A 104 -15.47 -2.52 3.80
CA TRP A 104 -14.94 -1.17 3.95
C TRP A 104 -14.45 -0.66 2.61
N ARG A 105 -14.68 0.63 2.32
CA ARG A 105 -14.22 1.31 1.11
C ARG A 105 -13.18 2.37 1.46
N HIS A 106 -12.09 2.40 0.71
CA HIS A 106 -10.97 3.33 0.89
C HIS A 106 -10.66 4.02 -0.44
N SER A 107 -10.30 5.30 -0.39
CA SER A 107 -9.72 5.96 -1.57
C SER A 107 -8.27 5.52 -1.71
N THR A 108 -7.88 5.07 -2.90
CA THR A 108 -6.46 4.82 -3.25
C THR A 108 -5.85 6.02 -3.99
N ASN A 109 -6.69 6.91 -4.51
CA ASN A 109 -6.29 8.20 -5.02
C ASN A 109 -6.14 9.17 -3.84
N ARG A 110 -4.91 9.38 -3.36
CA ARG A 110 -4.54 10.65 -2.73
C ARG A 110 -3.73 11.43 -3.75
N ARG A 111 -4.29 12.53 -4.27
CA ARG A 111 -3.47 13.53 -4.95
C ARG A 111 -2.35 13.91 -3.98
N SER A 112 -1.10 13.83 -4.43
CA SER A 112 -0.02 14.55 -3.77
C SER A 112 -0.50 15.99 -3.51
N PRO A 113 -0.22 16.60 -2.35
CA PRO A 113 -0.50 18.02 -2.20
C PRO A 113 0.22 18.71 -3.36
N SER A 114 -0.52 19.47 -4.17
CA SER A 114 0.08 20.35 -5.16
C SER A 114 1.18 21.17 -4.47
N PRO A 115 2.38 21.31 -5.05
CA PRO A 115 3.36 22.22 -4.46
C PRO A 115 2.68 23.58 -4.37
N SER A 116 2.50 24.05 -3.13
CA SER A 116 2.00 25.38 -2.81
C SER A 116 2.66 26.35 -3.79
N LYS A 117 1.86 27.05 -4.60
CA LYS A 117 2.34 28.18 -5.40
C LYS A 117 3.12 29.09 -4.46
N ALA A 118 4.45 29.10 -4.60
CA ALA A 118 5.27 30.11 -3.96
C ALA A 118 4.75 31.46 -4.46
N ALA A 119 4.29 32.28 -3.53
CA ALA A 119 3.92 33.66 -3.83
C ALA A 119 5.16 34.38 -4.39
N PRO A 120 5.02 35.14 -5.50
CA PRO A 120 6.13 35.96 -5.97
C PRO A 120 6.47 37.03 -4.94
N ARG A 121 7.77 37.30 -4.84
CA ARG A 121 8.41 38.29 -3.95
C ARG A 121 7.89 39.71 -4.15
#